data_AF-A0A9E2R4C6-F1
#
_entry.id   AF-A0A9E2R4C6-F1
#
_cell.length_a   1.000
_cell.length_b   1.000
_cell.length_c   1.000
_cell.angle_alpha   90.00
_cell.angle_beta   90.00
_cell.angle_gamma   90.00
#
_symmetry.space_group_name_H-M   'P 1'
#
loop_
_entity.id
_entity.type
_entity.pdbx_description
1 polymer ?
#
loop_
_entity_poly.entity_id
_entity_poly.type
_entity_poly.pdbx_seq_one_letter_code
_entity_poly.pdbx_strand_id
1 'polypeptide(L)'
;MKLNRFRAPWRAVWTAATLAIGSSAHAGFVYNARDLVLGMRQSGGIFELAVDLGPVSNFYTLAPGTTIPVTNYSAGALGAAFSGLDALAWSVSADVRATGDTNYPLQTLWVTRPRSDANTQTTPWTRQGQYAQGAVGAKISGLGNAAATYAGTVPTGTNNTTTFVVIPAGNPYSYSPYIGVAGNFAGTFQGNVEQTTPTGFATGGIPSRADLYLLIPGSGPGVYLGYFELGTNGVMSYTAGASAPVVPPPTITGIARNGATNTISFTSVTGASYRLVATNTAGLTQPVVSWPVIGAPVAGTGSTVSLSDSSADATRFYVIIANP
;
A
#
# COMPACT_ATOMS: atom_id res chain seq x y z
N MET A 1 14.88 -68.53 -73.32
CA MET A 1 15.39 -67.20 -72.92
C MET A 1 14.59 -66.76 -71.69
N LYS A 2 15.13 -66.96 -70.48
CA LYS A 2 14.46 -66.66 -69.19
C LYS A 2 14.76 -65.20 -68.81
N LEU A 3 13.74 -64.36 -68.71
CA LEU A 3 13.86 -63.00 -68.18
C LEU A 3 13.41 -62.98 -66.70
N ASN A 4 14.37 -62.82 -65.79
CA ASN A 4 14.11 -62.56 -64.37
C ASN A 4 13.68 -61.11 -64.19
N ARG A 5 12.47 -60.88 -63.65
CA ARG A 5 12.01 -59.56 -63.19
C ARG A 5 12.21 -59.46 -61.68
N PHE A 6 13.23 -58.71 -61.26
CA PHE A 6 13.38 -58.25 -59.88
C PHE A 6 12.32 -57.19 -59.58
N ARG A 7 11.50 -57.40 -58.55
CA ARG A 7 10.63 -56.37 -57.96
C ARG A 7 11.28 -55.86 -56.67
N ALA A 8 11.71 -54.60 -56.67
CA ALA A 8 12.06 -53.88 -55.45
C ALA A 8 10.79 -53.24 -54.85
N PRO A 9 10.56 -53.31 -53.53
CA PRO A 9 9.45 -52.59 -52.91
C PRO A 9 9.85 -51.13 -52.63
N TRP A 10 9.13 -50.21 -53.27
CA TRP A 10 9.17 -48.76 -53.01
C TRP A 10 8.48 -48.51 -51.67
N ARG A 11 9.25 -48.17 -50.61
CA ARG A 11 8.68 -47.70 -49.35
C ARG A 11 8.48 -46.19 -49.42
N ALA A 12 7.25 -45.75 -49.66
CA ALA A 12 6.85 -44.36 -49.49
C ALA A 12 6.80 -44.05 -47.99
N VAL A 13 7.74 -43.25 -47.51
CA VAL A 13 7.74 -42.70 -46.15
C VAL A 13 6.79 -41.50 -46.16
N TRP A 14 5.63 -41.64 -45.54
CA TRP A 14 4.73 -40.53 -45.25
C TRP A 14 5.18 -39.87 -43.95
N THR A 15 5.82 -38.71 -44.05
CA THR A 15 6.12 -37.87 -42.89
C THR A 15 4.84 -37.14 -42.51
N ALA A 16 4.11 -37.67 -41.51
CA ALA A 16 3.02 -36.94 -40.89
C ALA A 16 3.61 -35.75 -40.11
N ALA A 17 3.48 -34.54 -40.65
CA ALA A 17 3.76 -33.32 -39.90
C ALA A 17 2.62 -33.10 -38.91
N THR A 18 2.82 -33.49 -37.66
CA THR A 18 1.96 -33.06 -36.55
C THR A 18 2.16 -31.56 -36.35
N LEU A 19 1.19 -30.75 -36.80
CA LEU A 19 1.05 -29.39 -36.32
C LEU A 19 0.71 -29.48 -34.83
N ALA A 20 1.72 -29.32 -33.97
CA ALA A 20 1.49 -29.03 -32.57
C ALA A 20 0.88 -27.62 -32.50
N ILE A 21 -0.44 -27.54 -32.44
CA ILE A 21 -1.11 -26.35 -31.95
C ILE A 21 -0.73 -26.30 -30.48
N GLY A 22 0.34 -25.56 -30.16
CA GLY A 22 0.68 -25.26 -28.79
C GLY A 22 -0.50 -24.50 -28.20
N SER A 23 -1.35 -25.19 -27.44
CA SER A 23 -2.24 -24.53 -26.50
C SER A 23 -1.35 -23.88 -25.45
N SER A 24 -1.00 -22.62 -25.63
CA SER A 24 -0.39 -21.80 -24.60
C SER A 24 -1.35 -21.79 -23.41
N ALA A 25 -1.07 -22.62 -22.40
CA ALA A 25 -1.80 -22.65 -21.16
C ALA A 25 -1.76 -21.24 -20.54
N HIS A 26 -2.91 -20.57 -20.53
CA HIS A 26 -3.08 -19.24 -19.98
C HIS A 26 -3.10 -19.31 -18.45
N ALA A 27 -2.04 -18.82 -17.79
CA ALA A 27 -2.17 -18.34 -16.42
C ALA A 27 -2.31 -16.80 -16.49
N GLY A 28 -3.52 -16.34 -16.82
CA GLY A 28 -3.90 -14.93 -16.61
C GLY A 28 -4.07 -14.63 -15.12
N PHE A 29 -4.62 -13.46 -14.79
CA PHE A 29 -4.88 -13.06 -13.40
C PHE A 29 -5.54 -14.16 -12.58
N VAL A 30 -4.95 -14.47 -11.42
CA VAL A 30 -5.47 -15.44 -10.47
C VAL A 30 -5.98 -14.68 -9.25
N TYR A 31 -7.05 -15.18 -8.65
CA TYR A 31 -7.55 -14.70 -7.37
C TYR A 31 -7.94 -15.89 -6.51
N ASN A 32 -7.43 -15.95 -5.29
CA ASN A 32 -7.86 -16.91 -4.30
C ASN A 32 -8.67 -16.21 -3.20
N ALA A 33 -9.53 -16.99 -2.54
CA ALA A 33 -10.21 -16.49 -1.37
C ALA A 33 -9.19 -16.02 -0.32
N ARG A 34 -9.44 -14.85 0.28
CA ARG A 34 -8.58 -14.16 1.27
C ARG A 34 -7.33 -13.48 0.71
N ASP A 35 -7.19 -13.42 -0.61
CA ASP A 35 -6.22 -12.54 -1.20
C ASP A 35 -6.69 -11.08 -1.09
N LEU A 36 -5.73 -10.17 -0.83
CA LEU A 36 -5.98 -8.74 -0.93
C LEU A 36 -6.02 -8.34 -2.40
N VAL A 37 -7.12 -7.71 -2.81
CA VAL A 37 -7.27 -7.13 -4.14
C VAL A 37 -7.11 -5.63 -4.06
N LEU A 38 -6.18 -5.10 -4.85
CA LEU A 38 -6.03 -3.69 -5.11
C LEU A 38 -6.77 -3.33 -6.40
N GLY A 39 -7.76 -2.46 -6.26
CA GLY A 39 -8.48 -1.88 -7.39
C GLY A 39 -8.05 -0.44 -7.62
N MET A 40 -7.84 -0.05 -8.87
CA MET A 40 -7.56 1.33 -9.25
C MET A 40 -8.43 1.77 -10.42
N ARG A 41 -8.86 3.03 -10.37
CA ARG A 41 -9.57 3.73 -11.46
C ARG A 41 -9.17 5.20 -11.50
N GLN A 42 -9.36 5.83 -12.64
CA GLN A 42 -9.11 7.26 -12.80
C GLN A 42 -10.35 7.93 -13.37
N SER A 43 -10.73 9.09 -12.83
CA SER A 43 -11.86 9.85 -13.36
C SER A 43 -11.59 10.23 -14.82
N GLY A 44 -12.50 9.85 -15.74
CA GLY A 44 -12.32 10.04 -17.17
C GLY A 44 -11.29 9.10 -17.83
N GLY A 45 -10.72 8.16 -17.06
CA GLY A 45 -9.84 7.11 -17.58
C GLY A 45 -10.60 6.08 -18.41
N ILE A 46 -9.89 5.48 -19.37
CA ILE A 46 -10.43 4.45 -20.27
C ILE A 46 -10.13 3.02 -19.81
N PHE A 47 -9.29 2.86 -18.79
CA PHE A 47 -8.96 1.58 -18.18
C PHE A 47 -9.01 1.67 -16.65
N GLU A 48 -9.12 0.50 -16.05
CA GLU A 48 -9.05 0.24 -14.63
C GLU A 48 -8.08 -0.93 -14.39
N LEU A 49 -7.52 -1.01 -13.20
CA LEU A 49 -6.51 -2.02 -12.86
C LEU A 49 -7.00 -2.83 -11.66
N ALA A 50 -6.98 -4.15 -11.78
CA ALA A 50 -7.13 -5.08 -10.67
C ALA A 50 -5.79 -5.77 -10.43
N VAL A 51 -5.34 -5.81 -9.18
CA VAL A 51 -4.09 -6.45 -8.76
C VAL A 51 -4.39 -7.38 -7.59
N ASP A 52 -3.95 -8.62 -7.71
CA ASP A 52 -3.92 -9.59 -6.62
C ASP A 52 -2.61 -9.39 -5.86
N LEU A 53 -2.70 -8.91 -4.61
CA LEU A 53 -1.57 -8.70 -3.71
C LEU A 53 -1.15 -9.98 -2.95
N GLY A 54 -1.87 -11.08 -3.17
CA GLY A 54 -1.70 -12.34 -2.48
C GLY A 54 -2.38 -12.38 -1.11
N PRO A 55 -2.11 -13.43 -0.31
CA PRO A 55 -2.88 -13.71 0.88
C PRO A 55 -2.70 -12.64 1.94
N VAL A 56 -3.80 -12.24 2.57
CA VAL A 56 -3.81 -11.18 3.60
C VAL A 56 -2.90 -11.46 4.81
N SER A 57 -2.54 -12.73 5.04
CA SER A 57 -1.54 -13.13 6.04
C SER A 57 -0.17 -12.53 5.81
N ASN A 58 0.21 -12.22 4.56
CA ASN A 58 1.49 -11.58 4.26
C ASN A 58 1.61 -10.17 4.87
N PHE A 59 0.49 -9.57 5.28
CA PHE A 59 0.42 -8.18 5.74
C PHE A 59 0.17 -8.08 7.25
N TYR A 60 -0.74 -8.88 7.82
CA TYR A 60 -1.08 -8.77 9.25
C TYR A 60 -0.12 -9.53 10.19
N THR A 61 0.74 -10.42 9.69
CA THR A 61 1.72 -11.14 10.53
C THR A 61 3.05 -10.40 10.66
N LEU A 62 3.21 -9.28 9.95
CA LEU A 62 4.43 -8.48 10.00
C LEU A 62 4.56 -7.79 11.36
N ALA A 63 5.81 -7.67 11.83
CA ALA A 63 6.09 -6.90 13.04
C ALA A 63 5.75 -5.41 12.79
N PRO A 64 5.16 -4.69 13.77
CA PRO A 64 4.93 -3.25 13.66
C PRO A 64 6.18 -2.47 13.23
N GLY A 65 6.01 -1.52 12.31
CA GLY A 65 7.10 -0.74 11.70
C GLY A 65 7.74 -1.40 10.47
N THR A 66 7.48 -2.69 10.21
CA THR A 66 8.01 -3.36 9.01
C THR A 66 7.37 -2.77 7.76
N THR A 67 8.21 -2.39 6.79
CA THR A 67 7.75 -1.91 5.47
C THR A 67 8.16 -2.90 4.39
N ILE A 68 7.21 -3.29 3.54
CA ILE A 68 7.44 -4.16 2.39
C ILE A 68 6.99 -3.47 1.10
N PRO A 69 7.69 -3.68 -0.04
CA PRO A 69 7.21 -3.23 -1.33
C PRO A 69 6.03 -4.09 -1.81
N VAL A 70 5.07 -3.47 -2.49
CA VAL A 70 4.04 -4.17 -3.25
C VAL A 70 4.57 -4.43 -4.66
N THR A 71 4.90 -5.68 -4.96
CA THR A 71 5.58 -6.07 -6.21
C THR A 71 4.66 -6.73 -7.24
N ASN A 72 3.38 -6.86 -6.91
CA ASN A 72 2.37 -7.56 -7.71
C ASN A 72 1.91 -6.79 -8.96
N TYR A 73 2.29 -5.53 -9.10
CA TYR A 73 2.14 -4.76 -10.33
C TYR A 73 3.44 -4.00 -10.65
N SER A 74 3.56 -3.51 -11.88
CA SER A 74 4.72 -2.75 -12.33
C SER A 74 4.36 -1.32 -12.72
N ALA A 75 5.35 -0.43 -12.79
CA ALA A 75 5.16 0.91 -13.37
C ALA A 75 4.66 0.84 -14.83
N GLY A 76 5.03 -0.21 -15.57
CA GLY A 76 4.50 -0.47 -16.91
C GLY A 76 2.99 -0.77 -16.91
N ALA A 77 2.51 -1.54 -15.93
CA ALA A 77 1.07 -1.81 -15.76
C ALA A 77 0.28 -0.53 -15.44
N LEU A 78 0.82 0.32 -14.56
CA LEU A 78 0.23 1.63 -14.27
C LEU A 78 0.21 2.53 -15.52
N GLY A 79 1.32 2.62 -16.26
CA GLY A 79 1.40 3.43 -17.47
C GLY A 79 0.52 2.90 -18.62
N ALA A 80 0.22 1.61 -18.64
CA ALA A 80 -0.73 1.02 -19.59
C ALA A 80 -2.19 1.32 -19.23
N ALA A 81 -2.52 1.39 -17.94
CA ALA A 81 -3.88 1.68 -17.47
C ALA A 81 -4.18 3.19 -17.40
N PHE A 82 -3.19 4.01 -17.05
CA PHE A 82 -3.39 5.41 -16.68
C PHE A 82 -2.37 6.32 -17.38
N SER A 83 -2.84 7.45 -17.91
CA SER A 83 -1.97 8.46 -18.56
C SER A 83 -1.16 9.29 -17.58
N GLY A 84 -1.44 9.16 -16.28
CA GLY A 84 -0.76 9.85 -15.19
C GLY A 84 -1.33 9.43 -13.85
N LEU A 85 -0.69 9.84 -12.77
CA LEU A 85 -1.06 9.44 -11.41
C LEU A 85 -1.94 10.47 -10.70
N ASP A 86 -2.43 11.49 -11.39
CA ASP A 86 -3.35 12.50 -10.84
C ASP A 86 -4.78 11.98 -10.84
N ALA A 87 -5.57 12.28 -9.79
CA ALA A 87 -6.96 11.83 -9.66
C ALA A 87 -7.15 10.30 -9.79
N LEU A 88 -6.11 9.55 -9.42
CA LEU A 88 -6.13 8.09 -9.36
C LEU A 88 -6.78 7.68 -8.03
N ALA A 89 -7.92 7.03 -8.12
CA ALA A 89 -8.62 6.45 -6.98
C ALA A 89 -8.21 4.98 -6.83
N TRP A 90 -7.83 4.58 -5.62
CA TRP A 90 -7.41 3.21 -5.33
C TRP A 90 -7.86 2.76 -3.95
N SER A 91 -8.15 1.47 -3.81
CA SER A 91 -8.44 0.85 -2.52
C SER A 91 -7.89 -0.58 -2.48
N VAL A 92 -7.65 -1.09 -1.27
CA VAL A 92 -7.26 -2.48 -1.05
C VAL A 92 -8.29 -3.15 -0.16
N SER A 93 -8.73 -4.35 -0.56
CA SER A 93 -9.68 -5.11 0.25
C SER A 93 -9.55 -6.62 0.09
N ALA A 94 -9.91 -7.35 1.14
CA ALA A 94 -10.05 -8.80 1.15
C ALA A 94 -11.26 -9.18 2.00
N ASP A 95 -11.73 -10.40 1.83
CA ASP A 95 -12.79 -10.94 2.68
C ASP A 95 -12.68 -12.45 2.88
N VAL A 96 -13.38 -12.95 3.90
CA VAL A 96 -13.56 -14.38 4.14
C VAL A 96 -14.93 -14.82 3.63
N ARG A 97 -14.97 -15.54 2.51
CA ARG A 97 -16.19 -16.16 1.95
C ARG A 97 -16.39 -17.64 2.28
N ALA A 98 -15.38 -18.30 2.85
CA ALA A 98 -15.43 -19.72 3.17
C ALA A 98 -15.39 -19.94 4.69
N THR A 99 -16.12 -20.94 5.17
CA THR A 99 -16.07 -21.39 6.57
C THR A 99 -14.82 -22.23 6.81
N GLY A 100 -14.28 -22.21 8.03
CA GLY A 100 -13.21 -23.13 8.44
C GLY A 100 -12.01 -22.49 9.13
N ASP A 101 -11.91 -21.17 9.13
CA ASP A 101 -10.90 -20.44 9.94
C ASP A 101 -11.54 -20.00 11.26
N THR A 102 -11.01 -20.51 12.37
CA THR A 102 -11.49 -20.17 13.72
C THR A 102 -11.06 -18.78 14.17
N ASN A 103 -10.00 -18.22 13.59
CA ASN A 103 -9.49 -16.88 13.90
C ASN A 103 -10.22 -15.79 13.11
N TYR A 104 -10.68 -16.14 11.90
CA TYR A 104 -11.37 -15.22 11.00
C TYR A 104 -12.69 -15.82 10.51
N PRO A 105 -13.80 -15.58 11.22
CA PRO A 105 -15.09 -16.15 10.84
C PRO A 105 -15.58 -15.58 9.50
N LEU A 106 -16.56 -16.27 8.92
CA LEU A 106 -17.20 -15.90 7.66
C LEU A 106 -17.65 -14.42 7.66
N GLN A 107 -17.41 -13.73 6.55
CA GLN A 107 -17.63 -12.28 6.36
C GLN A 107 -16.71 -11.37 7.15
N THR A 108 -15.56 -11.86 7.63
CA THR A 108 -14.46 -10.98 8.04
C THR A 108 -13.96 -10.21 6.83
N LEU A 109 -13.72 -8.91 7.01
CA LEU A 109 -13.25 -8.02 5.95
C LEU A 109 -11.90 -7.41 6.32
N TRP A 110 -11.06 -7.15 5.32
CA TRP A 110 -9.94 -6.23 5.38
C TRP A 110 -10.20 -5.12 4.40
N VAL A 111 -10.20 -3.86 4.83
CA VAL A 111 -10.65 -2.74 3.99
C VAL A 111 -9.81 -1.50 4.28
N THR A 112 -9.38 -0.82 3.23
CA THR A 112 -8.69 0.46 3.36
C THR A 112 -9.62 1.58 3.81
N ARG A 113 -9.07 2.58 4.50
CA ARG A 113 -9.71 3.86 4.77
C ARG A 113 -8.80 4.99 4.27
N PRO A 114 -9.32 5.91 3.44
CA PRO A 114 -8.51 6.99 2.89
C PRO A 114 -8.03 7.95 3.99
N ARG A 115 -6.74 8.33 3.95
CA ARG A 115 -6.19 9.37 4.81
C ARG A 115 -6.39 10.74 4.16
N SER A 116 -6.95 11.68 4.92
CA SER A 116 -6.94 13.11 4.56
C SER A 116 -5.59 13.78 4.85
N ASP A 117 -4.83 13.24 5.80
CA ASP A 117 -3.47 13.64 6.15
C ASP A 117 -2.60 12.38 6.20
N ALA A 118 -1.54 12.35 5.39
CA ALA A 118 -0.62 11.21 5.31
C ALA A 118 -0.01 10.85 6.67
N ASN A 119 0.09 11.78 7.61
CA ASN A 119 0.75 11.61 8.90
C ASN A 119 -0.21 11.19 10.02
N THR A 120 -1.52 11.23 9.79
CA THR A 120 -2.51 10.96 10.81
C THR A 120 -3.27 9.68 10.49
N GLN A 121 -3.21 8.70 11.41
CA GLN A 121 -4.05 7.50 11.32
C GLN A 121 -5.53 7.90 11.38
N THR A 122 -6.34 7.30 10.52
CA THR A 122 -7.78 7.50 10.47
C THR A 122 -8.47 6.87 11.68
N THR A 123 -9.72 7.28 11.90
CA THR A 123 -10.59 6.56 12.82
C THR A 123 -10.87 5.16 12.24
N PRO A 124 -10.97 4.09 13.04
CA PRO A 124 -11.33 2.78 12.51
C PRO A 124 -12.74 2.76 11.90
N TRP A 125 -12.94 1.90 10.90
CA TRP A 125 -14.29 1.51 10.47
C TRP A 125 -15.04 0.84 11.61
N THR A 126 -16.37 0.94 11.64
CA THR A 126 -17.19 0.22 12.63
C THR A 126 -17.43 -1.20 12.13
N ARG A 127 -17.15 -2.21 12.96
CA ARG A 127 -17.52 -3.60 12.70
C ARG A 127 -19.03 -3.72 12.65
N GLN A 128 -19.54 -4.56 11.76
CA GLN A 128 -20.96 -4.82 11.61
C GLN A 128 -21.25 -6.30 11.73
N GLY A 129 -22.53 -6.66 11.93
CA GLY A 129 -22.95 -8.05 11.96
C GLY A 129 -22.64 -8.78 10.65
N GLN A 130 -22.53 -10.11 10.73
CA GLN A 130 -22.14 -10.96 9.61
C GLN A 130 -22.98 -10.73 8.34
N TYR A 131 -24.29 -10.52 8.48
CA TYR A 131 -25.17 -10.26 7.33
C TYR A 131 -24.82 -8.96 6.58
N ALA A 132 -24.60 -7.87 7.32
CA ALA A 132 -24.23 -6.57 6.74
C ALA A 132 -22.85 -6.62 6.06
N GLN A 133 -21.85 -7.20 6.75
CA GLN A 133 -20.53 -7.39 6.15
C GLN A 133 -20.56 -8.36 4.97
N GLY A 134 -21.52 -9.29 4.93
CA GLY A 134 -21.66 -10.25 3.84
C GLY A 134 -22.01 -9.66 2.49
N ALA A 135 -22.74 -8.54 2.47
CA ALA A 135 -23.01 -7.78 1.25
C ALA A 135 -21.71 -7.16 0.69
N VAL A 136 -20.86 -6.66 1.58
CA VAL A 136 -19.56 -6.06 1.24
C VAL A 136 -18.58 -7.14 0.77
N GLY A 137 -18.46 -8.25 1.51
CA GLY A 137 -17.61 -9.38 1.12
C GLY A 137 -18.00 -9.96 -0.25
N ALA A 138 -19.29 -9.97 -0.60
CA ALA A 138 -19.73 -10.36 -1.93
C ALA A 138 -19.24 -9.42 -3.04
N LYS A 139 -19.06 -8.11 -2.76
CA LYS A 139 -18.47 -7.16 -3.70
C LYS A 139 -16.96 -7.34 -3.84
N ILE A 140 -16.26 -7.58 -2.72
CA ILE A 140 -14.81 -7.80 -2.70
C ILE A 140 -14.43 -9.08 -3.45
N SER A 141 -14.97 -10.22 -3.03
CA SER A 141 -14.77 -11.47 -3.76
C SER A 141 -15.31 -11.42 -5.20
N GLY A 142 -16.39 -10.68 -5.44
CA GLY A 142 -16.92 -10.42 -6.78
C GLY A 142 -15.89 -9.75 -7.69
N LEU A 143 -15.20 -8.71 -7.20
CA LEU A 143 -14.14 -8.01 -7.93
C LEU A 143 -13.02 -8.96 -8.35
N GLY A 144 -12.47 -9.74 -7.40
CA GLY A 144 -11.37 -10.67 -7.69
C GLY A 144 -11.77 -11.75 -8.70
N ASN A 145 -12.93 -12.39 -8.51
CA ASN A 145 -13.44 -13.41 -9.43
C ASN A 145 -13.76 -12.85 -10.82
N ALA A 146 -14.28 -11.62 -10.89
CA ALA A 146 -14.60 -10.96 -12.15
C ALA A 146 -13.34 -10.59 -12.93
N ALA A 147 -12.32 -10.07 -12.27
CA ALA A 147 -11.02 -9.80 -12.87
C ALA A 147 -10.37 -11.09 -13.42
N ALA A 148 -10.42 -12.19 -12.65
CA ALA A 148 -9.96 -13.51 -13.10
C ALA A 148 -10.75 -14.03 -14.32
N THR A 149 -12.08 -13.83 -14.31
CA THR A 149 -12.95 -14.20 -15.44
C THR A 149 -12.56 -13.41 -16.69
N TYR A 150 -12.41 -12.10 -16.59
CA TYR A 150 -11.99 -11.25 -17.72
C TYR A 150 -10.60 -11.64 -18.23
N ALA A 151 -9.65 -11.89 -17.34
CA ALA A 151 -8.31 -12.33 -17.68
C ALA A 151 -8.27 -13.66 -18.45
N GLY A 152 -9.25 -14.55 -18.24
CA GLY A 152 -9.43 -15.77 -19.04
C GLY A 152 -9.94 -15.53 -20.47
N THR A 153 -10.44 -14.32 -20.78
CA THR A 153 -10.97 -13.96 -22.10
C THR A 153 -10.00 -13.16 -22.98
N VAL A 154 -8.87 -12.72 -22.41
CA VAL A 154 -7.86 -11.92 -23.12
C VAL A 154 -6.48 -12.57 -23.03
N PRO A 155 -5.61 -12.41 -24.04
CA PRO A 155 -4.26 -12.98 -24.02
C PRO A 155 -3.46 -12.52 -22.79
N THR A 156 -2.60 -13.39 -22.28
CA THR A 156 -1.59 -12.99 -21.31
C THR A 156 -0.56 -12.06 -21.96
N GLY A 157 0.05 -11.17 -21.18
CA GLY A 157 1.05 -10.22 -21.66
C GLY A 157 1.19 -9.03 -20.72
N THR A 158 1.63 -7.89 -21.25
CA THR A 158 1.90 -6.67 -20.48
C THR A 158 0.71 -6.18 -19.65
N ASN A 159 -0.52 -6.49 -20.09
CA ASN A 159 -1.76 -6.01 -19.47
C ASN A 159 -2.57 -7.13 -18.78
N ASN A 160 -2.06 -8.37 -18.77
CA ASN A 160 -2.72 -9.52 -18.15
C ASN A 160 -1.65 -10.53 -17.71
N THR A 161 -1.36 -10.54 -16.42
CA THR A 161 -0.38 -11.43 -15.79
C THR A 161 -1.07 -12.19 -14.67
N THR A 162 -0.35 -13.10 -14.01
CA THR A 162 -0.88 -13.85 -12.87
C THR A 162 -1.30 -12.96 -11.70
N THR A 163 -0.73 -11.75 -11.57
CA THR A 163 -0.95 -10.87 -10.41
C THR A 163 -1.70 -9.59 -10.73
N PHE A 164 -1.88 -9.21 -12.01
CA PHE A 164 -2.69 -8.05 -12.37
C PHE A 164 -3.34 -8.18 -13.74
N VAL A 165 -4.44 -7.45 -13.93
CA VAL A 165 -5.11 -7.30 -15.22
C VAL A 165 -5.63 -5.88 -15.41
N VAL A 166 -5.39 -5.33 -16.61
CA VAL A 166 -5.93 -4.05 -17.06
C VAL A 166 -7.25 -4.31 -17.78
N ILE A 167 -8.33 -3.66 -17.31
CA ILE A 167 -9.69 -3.88 -17.80
C ILE A 167 -10.24 -2.56 -18.33
N PRO A 168 -10.85 -2.51 -19.53
CA PRO A 168 -11.51 -1.30 -20.02
C PRO A 168 -12.52 -0.75 -19.01
N ALA A 169 -12.49 0.56 -18.79
CA ALA A 169 -13.46 1.24 -17.95
C ALA A 169 -14.89 1.04 -18.50
N GLY A 170 -15.86 0.82 -17.62
CA GLY A 170 -17.24 0.50 -18.00
C GLY A 170 -17.49 -0.97 -18.38
N ASN A 171 -16.46 -1.80 -18.44
CA ASN A 171 -16.63 -3.25 -18.56
C ASN A 171 -17.26 -3.81 -17.27
N PRO A 172 -18.22 -4.76 -17.33
CA PRO A 172 -18.86 -5.33 -16.13
C PRO A 172 -17.90 -6.07 -15.20
N TYR A 173 -16.72 -6.47 -15.68
CA TYR A 173 -15.67 -7.13 -14.89
C TYR A 173 -14.65 -6.15 -14.30
N SER A 174 -14.75 -4.85 -14.61
CA SER A 174 -13.83 -3.85 -14.10
C SER A 174 -14.08 -3.54 -12.61
N TYR A 175 -13.27 -2.68 -12.02
CA TYR A 175 -13.35 -2.31 -10.61
C TYR A 175 -14.60 -1.47 -10.27
N SER A 176 -14.99 -0.54 -11.13
CA SER A 176 -16.10 0.41 -10.91
C SER A 176 -17.46 -0.24 -10.59
N PRO A 177 -17.91 -1.30 -11.27
CA PRO A 177 -19.17 -1.99 -10.94
C PRO A 177 -19.26 -2.52 -9.49
N TYR A 178 -18.12 -2.86 -8.89
CA TYR A 178 -18.06 -3.41 -7.52
C TYR A 178 -17.94 -2.32 -6.47
N ILE A 179 -17.15 -1.28 -6.75
CA ILE A 179 -16.92 -0.20 -5.79
C ILE A 179 -18.01 0.88 -5.84
N GLY A 180 -18.64 1.09 -6.99
CA GLY A 180 -19.66 2.12 -7.21
C GLY A 180 -19.10 3.55 -7.24
N VAL A 181 -19.94 4.51 -7.61
CA VAL A 181 -19.52 5.93 -7.78
C VAL A 181 -19.07 6.59 -6.47
N ALA A 182 -19.63 6.16 -5.34
CA ALA A 182 -19.29 6.70 -4.02
C ALA A 182 -18.09 6.02 -3.36
N GLY A 183 -17.45 5.05 -4.04
CA GLY A 183 -16.28 4.35 -3.53
C GLY A 183 -16.57 3.48 -2.29
N ASN A 184 -17.83 3.07 -2.08
CA ASN A 184 -18.30 2.45 -0.85
C ASN A 184 -18.96 1.08 -1.10
N PHE A 185 -18.37 0.29 -2.01
CA PHE A 185 -18.86 -1.01 -2.44
C PHE A 185 -20.31 -0.96 -2.96
N ALA A 186 -20.58 -0.01 -3.85
CA ALA A 186 -21.89 0.22 -4.45
C ALA A 186 -23.01 0.41 -3.40
N GLY A 187 -22.72 1.18 -2.36
CA GLY A 187 -23.67 1.53 -1.30
C GLY A 187 -23.79 0.50 -0.18
N THR A 188 -23.05 -0.61 -0.20
CA THR A 188 -23.14 -1.63 0.86
C THR A 188 -22.22 -1.35 2.04
N PHE A 189 -21.28 -0.41 1.91
CA PHE A 189 -20.32 -0.09 2.96
C PHE A 189 -20.50 1.31 3.55
N GLN A 190 -20.06 1.46 4.79
CA GLN A 190 -20.31 2.62 5.65
C GLN A 190 -19.56 3.90 5.25
N GLY A 191 -18.74 3.88 4.20
CA GLY A 191 -18.00 5.06 3.73
C GLY A 191 -17.15 4.77 2.50
N ASN A 192 -16.57 5.82 1.94
CA ASN A 192 -15.61 5.72 0.83
C ASN A 192 -14.33 5.02 1.29
N VAL A 193 -13.90 3.98 0.58
CA VAL A 193 -12.68 3.20 0.86
C VAL A 193 -11.52 3.57 -0.06
N GLU A 194 -11.79 4.41 -1.07
CA GLU A 194 -10.81 4.84 -2.05
C GLU A 194 -10.04 6.05 -1.57
N GLN A 195 -8.72 5.94 -1.59
CA GLN A 195 -7.82 7.07 -1.55
C GLN A 195 -7.66 7.64 -2.95
N THR A 196 -7.75 8.96 -3.08
CA THR A 196 -7.56 9.64 -4.36
C THR A 196 -6.30 10.49 -4.32
N THR A 197 -5.44 10.34 -5.33
CA THR A 197 -4.27 11.18 -5.49
C THR A 197 -4.67 12.60 -5.90
N PRO A 198 -4.02 13.66 -5.38
CA PRO A 198 -4.32 15.03 -5.75
C PRO A 198 -3.86 15.36 -7.17
N THR A 199 -4.25 16.53 -7.68
CA THR A 199 -3.64 17.12 -8.89
C THR A 199 -2.16 17.42 -8.65
N GLY A 200 -1.31 17.17 -9.63
CA GLY A 200 0.14 17.34 -9.51
C GLY A 200 0.81 16.32 -8.59
N PHE A 201 0.18 15.16 -8.36
CA PHE A 201 0.67 14.16 -7.41
C PHE A 201 2.08 13.68 -7.74
N ALA A 202 2.39 13.43 -9.02
CA ALA A 202 3.70 12.97 -9.45
C ALA A 202 4.85 13.95 -9.14
N THR A 203 4.56 15.25 -9.01
CA THR A 203 5.55 16.31 -8.76
C THR A 203 5.45 16.92 -7.35
N GLY A 204 4.36 16.70 -6.63
CA GLY A 204 4.08 17.31 -5.32
C GLY A 204 4.86 16.73 -4.14
N GLY A 205 5.54 15.59 -4.31
CA GLY A 205 6.43 14.99 -3.31
C GLY A 205 5.76 14.38 -2.07
N ILE A 206 4.42 14.44 -1.97
CA ILE A 206 3.65 13.86 -0.86
C ILE A 206 3.03 12.54 -1.33
N PRO A 207 3.33 11.40 -0.69
CA PRO A 207 2.73 10.13 -1.06
C PRO A 207 1.26 10.05 -0.63
N SER A 208 0.51 9.20 -1.31
CA SER A 208 -0.91 8.95 -1.05
C SER A 208 -1.05 7.74 -0.14
N ARG A 209 -1.75 7.86 1.00
CA ARG A 209 -1.85 6.78 2.00
C ARG A 209 -3.28 6.37 2.30
N ALA A 210 -3.48 5.08 2.60
CA ALA A 210 -4.74 4.53 3.08
C ALA A 210 -4.50 3.47 4.17
N ASP A 211 -5.27 3.54 5.25
CA ASP A 211 -5.15 2.66 6.42
C ASP A 211 -5.88 1.35 6.21
N LEU A 212 -5.22 0.22 6.47
CA LEU A 212 -5.84 -1.10 6.42
C LEU A 212 -6.43 -1.47 7.78
N TYR A 213 -7.72 -1.79 7.80
CA TYR A 213 -8.42 -2.28 8.98
C TYR A 213 -8.96 -3.69 8.80
N LEU A 214 -8.89 -4.49 9.88
CA LEU A 214 -9.58 -5.76 10.05
C LEU A 214 -10.96 -5.54 10.70
N LEU A 215 -11.99 -6.11 10.08
CA LEU A 215 -13.37 -6.08 10.52
C LEU A 215 -13.90 -7.51 10.71
N ILE A 216 -13.66 -8.07 11.90
CA ILE A 216 -14.33 -9.30 12.33
C ILE A 216 -15.81 -8.96 12.60
N PRO A 217 -16.79 -9.74 12.09
CA PRO A 217 -18.21 -9.49 12.33
C PRO A 217 -18.53 -9.27 13.81
N GLY A 218 -19.28 -8.21 14.10
CA GLY A 218 -19.59 -7.78 15.46
C GLY A 218 -19.98 -6.31 15.55
N SER A 219 -19.60 -5.66 16.64
CA SER A 219 -19.85 -4.24 16.91
C SER A 219 -18.57 -3.53 17.38
N GLY A 220 -18.55 -2.20 17.38
CA GLY A 220 -17.38 -1.41 17.82
C GLY A 220 -16.31 -1.25 16.73
N PRO A 221 -15.15 -0.65 17.05
CA PRO A 221 -14.15 -0.29 16.05
C PRO A 221 -13.44 -1.52 15.46
N GLY A 222 -13.04 -1.41 14.20
CA GLY A 222 -12.11 -2.33 13.55
C GLY A 222 -10.70 -2.25 14.13
N VAL A 223 -9.90 -3.28 13.84
CA VAL A 223 -8.51 -3.35 14.28
C VAL A 223 -7.62 -2.78 13.19
N TYR A 224 -6.82 -1.78 13.54
CA TYR A 224 -5.84 -1.21 12.62
C TYR A 224 -4.66 -2.17 12.41
N LEU A 225 -4.25 -2.37 11.16
CA LEU A 225 -3.18 -3.31 10.80
C LEU A 225 -1.93 -2.66 10.24
N GLY A 226 -2.06 -1.47 9.65
CA GLY A 226 -1.00 -0.81 8.89
C GLY A 226 -1.58 0.12 7.83
N TYR A 227 -0.74 0.59 6.92
CA TYR A 227 -1.18 1.43 5.81
C TYR A 227 -0.47 1.07 4.51
N PHE A 228 -1.20 1.24 3.41
CA PHE A 228 -0.63 1.27 2.07
C PHE A 228 -0.20 2.69 1.72
N GLU A 229 0.92 2.81 1.04
CA GLU A 229 1.46 4.08 0.54
C GLU A 229 1.74 3.95 -0.96
N LEU A 230 1.06 4.75 -1.77
CA LEU A 230 1.41 4.97 -3.17
C LEU A 230 2.37 6.17 -3.23
N GLY A 231 3.60 5.92 -3.69
CA GLY A 231 4.59 6.95 -3.94
C GLY A 231 4.30 7.73 -5.23
N THR A 232 4.89 8.93 -5.34
CA THR A 232 4.74 9.81 -6.52
C THR A 232 5.34 9.21 -7.81
N ASN A 233 6.16 8.17 -7.68
CA ASN A 233 6.73 7.38 -8.76
C ASN A 233 5.85 6.17 -9.16
N GLY A 234 4.67 6.01 -8.56
CA GLY A 234 3.76 4.89 -8.81
C GLY A 234 4.14 3.59 -8.08
N VAL A 235 5.20 3.58 -7.27
CA VAL A 235 5.56 2.42 -6.44
C VAL A 235 4.68 2.41 -5.20
N MET A 236 4.07 1.26 -4.89
CA MET A 236 3.32 1.07 -3.66
C MET A 236 4.12 0.27 -2.63
N SER A 237 3.94 0.61 -1.36
CA SER A 237 4.46 -0.15 -0.22
C SER A 237 3.37 -0.35 0.84
N TYR A 238 3.60 -1.29 1.74
CA TYR A 238 2.80 -1.49 2.93
C TYR A 238 3.68 -1.38 4.17
N THR A 239 3.24 -0.62 5.16
CA THR A 239 3.87 -0.52 6.49
C THR A 239 2.93 -1.09 7.54
N ALA A 240 3.40 -2.09 8.28
CA ALA A 240 2.62 -2.78 9.31
C ALA A 240 2.58 -2.00 10.64
N GLY A 241 1.49 -2.16 11.39
CA GLY A 241 1.31 -1.55 12.71
C GLY A 241 1.09 -0.04 12.66
N ALA A 242 0.77 0.54 13.82
CA ALA A 242 0.51 1.98 13.98
C ALA A 242 1.58 2.79 13.26
N SER A 243 1.18 3.84 12.52
CA SER A 243 2.17 4.86 12.15
C SER A 243 2.87 5.26 13.45
N ALA A 244 4.20 5.23 13.47
CA ALA A 244 4.94 5.76 14.61
C ALA A 244 4.34 7.13 14.94
N PRO A 245 3.99 7.40 16.21
CA PRO A 245 3.33 8.65 16.56
C PRO A 245 4.15 9.79 15.96
N VAL A 246 3.52 10.56 15.07
CA VAL A 246 4.21 11.67 14.40
C VAL A 246 4.43 12.71 15.48
N VAL A 247 5.65 12.74 16.00
CA VAL A 247 6.05 13.74 16.98
C VAL A 247 6.16 15.06 16.23
N PRO A 248 5.34 16.07 16.54
CA PRO A 248 5.45 17.38 15.91
C PRO A 248 6.88 17.91 16.07
N PRO A 249 7.45 18.58 15.05
CA PRO A 249 8.76 19.18 15.18
C PRO A 249 8.82 20.09 16.40
N PRO A 250 9.76 19.86 17.34
CA PRO A 250 9.90 20.71 18.50
C PRO A 250 10.32 22.12 18.08
N THR A 251 9.66 23.13 18.63
CA THR A 251 10.05 24.53 18.44
C THR A 251 10.85 24.98 19.65
N ILE A 252 12.06 25.52 19.42
CA ILE A 252 12.82 26.18 20.48
C ILE A 252 12.08 27.46 20.87
N THR A 253 11.64 27.54 22.12
CA THR A 253 10.88 28.67 22.65
C THR A 253 11.77 29.69 23.36
N GLY A 254 12.98 29.30 23.75
CA GLY A 254 13.92 30.21 24.39
C GLY A 254 15.30 29.58 24.59
N ILE A 255 16.32 30.44 24.62
CA ILE A 255 17.69 30.09 24.98
C ILE A 255 18.14 31.10 26.04
N ALA A 256 18.51 30.60 27.22
CA ALA A 256 19.06 31.41 28.30
C ALA A 256 20.50 30.99 28.58
N ARG A 257 21.38 31.95 28.87
CA ARG A 257 22.79 31.69 29.22
C ARG A 257 23.08 32.13 30.65
N ASN A 258 23.66 31.25 31.44
CA ASN A 258 24.21 31.55 32.76
C ASN A 258 25.64 31.00 32.85
N GLY A 259 26.62 31.91 32.85
CA GLY A 259 28.03 31.54 32.75
C GLY A 259 28.35 30.75 31.47
N ALA A 260 28.92 29.56 31.63
CA ALA A 260 29.26 28.64 30.53
C ALA A 260 28.16 27.63 30.21
N THR A 261 26.94 27.81 30.74
CA THR A 261 25.81 26.91 30.48
C THR A 261 24.71 27.62 29.74
N ASN A 262 24.33 27.07 28.59
CA ASN A 262 23.14 27.46 27.85
C ASN A 262 22.00 26.48 28.17
N THR A 263 20.83 27.01 28.50
CA THR A 263 19.60 26.23 28.69
C THR A 263 18.67 26.49 27.52
N ILE A 264 18.31 25.43 26.79
CA ILE A 264 17.49 25.45 25.59
C ILE A 264 16.12 24.91 25.95
N SER A 265 15.10 25.76 25.91
CA SER A 265 13.70 25.40 26.17
C SER A 265 12.94 25.19 24.86
N PHE A 266 12.11 24.15 24.79
CA PHE A 266 11.38 23.79 23.58
C PHE A 266 10.04 23.11 23.87
N THR A 267 9.13 23.15 22.89
CA THR A 267 7.83 22.47 22.96
C THR A 267 7.99 20.95 22.88
N SER A 268 7.27 20.18 23.71
CA SER A 268 7.24 18.72 23.64
C SER A 268 5.84 18.14 23.59
N VAL A 269 5.74 16.88 23.18
CA VAL A 269 4.53 16.04 23.31
C VAL A 269 4.82 14.86 24.24
N THR A 270 3.80 14.41 24.97
CA THR A 270 3.91 13.25 25.85
C THR A 270 4.23 12.00 25.03
N GLY A 271 5.17 11.18 25.53
CA GLY A 271 5.53 9.89 24.93
C GLY A 271 6.68 9.94 23.93
N ALA A 272 7.14 11.12 23.51
CA ALA A 272 8.34 11.29 22.69
C ALA A 272 9.61 11.42 23.55
N SER A 273 10.78 11.18 22.95
CA SER A 273 12.10 11.41 23.56
C SER A 273 12.89 12.43 22.74
N TYR A 274 13.47 13.42 23.40
CA TYR A 274 14.13 14.55 22.75
C TYR A 274 15.61 14.58 23.08
N ARG A 275 16.45 14.83 22.07
CA ARG A 275 17.89 15.08 22.27
C ARG A 275 18.28 16.42 21.69
N LEU A 276 19.26 17.05 22.33
CA LEU A 276 19.90 18.27 21.84
C LEU A 276 21.10 17.85 20.99
N VAL A 277 21.19 18.37 19.77
CA VAL A 277 22.44 18.39 19.01
C VAL A 277 22.89 19.82 18.83
N ALA A 278 24.20 20.03 18.84
CA ALA A 278 24.74 21.37 18.76
C ALA A 278 26.05 21.42 17.98
N THR A 279 26.30 22.54 17.33
CA THR A 279 27.54 22.81 16.63
C THR A 279 28.00 24.26 16.87
N ASN A 280 29.18 24.59 16.37
CA ASN A 280 29.68 25.96 16.31
C ASN A 280 29.76 26.43 14.84
N THR A 281 30.28 27.63 14.60
CA THR A 281 30.37 28.21 13.25
C THR A 281 31.11 27.31 12.25
N ALA A 282 32.10 26.53 12.69
CA ALA A 282 32.85 25.63 11.81
C ALA A 282 32.03 24.43 11.33
N GLY A 283 31.08 23.94 12.13
CA GLY A 283 30.25 22.80 11.78
C GLY A 283 28.89 23.15 11.17
N LEU A 284 28.57 24.44 10.99
CA LEU A 284 27.28 24.88 10.46
C LEU A 284 27.05 24.46 9.00
N THR A 285 28.12 24.25 8.23
CA THR A 285 28.06 23.75 6.85
C THR A 285 27.89 22.23 6.76
N GLN A 286 28.02 21.52 7.88
CA GLN A 286 27.86 20.07 7.94
C GLN A 286 26.39 19.71 8.17
N PRO A 287 25.92 18.57 7.62
CA PRO A 287 24.56 18.08 7.88
C PRO A 287 24.27 17.92 9.38
N VAL A 288 23.05 18.25 9.83
CA VAL A 288 22.65 18.17 11.25
C VAL A 288 22.86 16.77 11.85
N VAL A 289 22.74 15.72 11.04
CA VAL A 289 22.98 14.33 11.47
C VAL A 289 24.42 14.08 11.94
N SER A 290 25.39 14.89 11.51
CA SER A 290 26.79 14.80 11.95
C SER A 290 27.11 15.71 13.13
N TRP A 291 26.15 16.48 13.64
CA TRP A 291 26.37 17.36 14.79
C TRP A 291 26.42 16.53 16.08
N PRO A 292 27.35 16.84 17.01
CA PRO A 292 27.43 16.16 18.30
C PRO A 292 26.12 16.23 19.10
N VAL A 293 25.74 15.10 19.70
CA VAL A 293 24.66 15.03 20.70
C VAL A 293 25.17 15.58 22.03
N ILE A 294 24.37 16.44 22.65
CA ILE A 294 24.68 17.10 23.92
C ILE A 294 23.79 16.53 25.02
N GLY A 295 24.43 16.00 26.07
CA GLY A 295 23.75 15.47 27.24
C GLY A 295 22.93 14.21 26.97
N ALA A 296 22.12 13.83 27.97
CA ALA A 296 21.17 12.74 27.86
C ALA A 296 19.84 13.22 27.26
N PRO A 297 19.11 12.34 26.54
CA PRO A 297 17.79 12.68 26.06
C PRO A 297 16.80 12.91 27.21
N VAL A 298 15.78 13.72 26.97
CA VAL A 298 14.70 14.01 27.92
C VAL A 298 13.36 13.50 27.38
N ALA A 299 12.54 12.93 28.26
CA ALA A 299 11.19 12.54 27.91
C ALA A 299 10.29 13.77 27.73
N GLY A 300 9.48 13.75 26.67
CA GLY A 300 8.45 14.74 26.42
C GLY A 300 7.29 14.61 27.40
N THR A 301 6.79 15.76 27.84
CA THR A 301 5.75 15.84 28.87
C THR A 301 4.44 16.40 28.36
N GLY A 302 4.42 16.93 27.12
CA GLY A 302 3.28 17.72 26.61
C GLY A 302 3.36 19.20 27.02
N SER A 303 4.42 19.60 27.74
CA SER A 303 4.72 20.98 28.12
C SER A 303 6.12 21.37 27.65
N THR A 304 6.53 22.62 27.88
CA THR A 304 7.91 23.05 27.63
C THR A 304 8.89 22.26 28.49
N VAL A 305 9.91 21.70 27.85
CA VAL A 305 11.04 21.00 28.49
C VAL A 305 12.34 21.70 28.11
N SER A 306 13.41 21.41 28.87
CA SER A 306 14.71 22.05 28.68
C SER A 306 15.85 21.05 28.66
N LEU A 307 16.86 21.32 27.83
CA LEU A 307 18.16 20.63 27.82
C LEU A 307 19.27 21.66 28.00
N SER A 308 20.40 21.25 28.58
CA SER A 308 21.52 22.16 28.87
C SER A 308 22.78 21.78 28.10
N ASP A 309 23.52 22.81 27.67
CA ASP A 309 24.80 22.71 26.97
C ASP A 309 25.87 23.52 27.72
N SER A 310 26.83 22.83 28.34
CA SER A 310 27.90 23.44 29.14
C SER A 310 29.16 23.73 28.30
N SER A 311 28.99 24.41 27.16
CA SER A 311 30.08 24.80 26.28
C SER A 311 30.64 26.19 26.63
N ALA A 312 31.97 26.31 26.59
CA ALA A 312 32.66 27.59 26.69
C ALA A 312 32.68 28.37 25.36
N ASP A 313 32.20 27.78 24.26
CA ASP A 313 32.21 28.42 22.95
C ASP A 313 31.43 29.76 22.95
N ALA A 314 31.96 30.73 22.23
CA ALA A 314 31.34 32.05 22.08
C ALA A 314 30.07 31.99 21.22
N THR A 315 29.97 31.03 20.30
CA THR A 315 28.83 30.87 19.39
C THR A 315 28.45 29.41 19.25
N ARG A 316 27.15 29.12 19.43
CA ARG A 316 26.57 27.78 19.34
C ARG A 316 25.28 27.81 18.55
N PHE A 317 25.04 26.76 17.79
CA PHE A 317 23.82 26.51 17.03
C PHE A 317 23.19 25.22 17.51
N TYR A 318 21.88 25.19 17.61
CA TYR A 318 21.14 24.13 18.28
C TYR A 318 20.03 23.58 17.39
N VAL A 319 19.86 22.26 17.42
CA VAL A 319 18.68 21.58 16.90
C VAL A 319 18.19 20.60 17.96
N ILE A 320 16.87 20.56 18.16
CA ILE A 320 16.23 19.53 18.97
C ILE A 320 15.75 18.43 18.01
N ILE A 321 16.19 17.20 18.25
CA ILE A 321 15.71 16.04 17.51
C ILE A 321 14.73 15.28 18.39
N ALA A 322 13.51 15.11 17.88
CA ALA A 322 12.49 14.28 18.50
C ALA A 322 12.56 12.85 17.96
N ASN A 323 12.44 11.88 18.84
CA ASN A 323 12.20 10.49 18.51
C ASN A 323 10.83 10.09 19.12
N PRO A 324 10.01 9.33 18.38
CA PRO A 324 8.83 8.69 18.95
C PRO A 324 9.17 7.65 20.01
#